data_AF-A0A0D5AW27-F1
#
_entry.id   AF-A0A0D5AW27-F1
#
_cell.length_a   1.000
_cell.length_b   1.000
_cell.length_c   1.000
_cell.angle_alpha   90.00
_cell.angle_beta   90.00
_cell.angle_gamma   90.00
#
_symmetry.space_group_name_H-M   'P 1'
#
loop_
_entity.id
_entity.type
_entity.pdbx_description
1 polymer ?
#
loop_
_entity_poly.entity_id
_entity_poly.type
_entity_poly.pdbx_seq_one_letter_code
_entity_poly.pdbx_strand_id
1 'polypeptide(L)'
;MDTQDIVSEISELNLTYLMLAQQMLAKDRDAALFRLGISEELADILLTMSPAQIVKLASTNVLLCRFRFDDHAILGLVTQPHRDKGLQQSQMSILLARQAVEQIN
;
A
#
# COMPACT_ATOMS: atom_id res chain seq x y z
N MET A 1 -21.34 8.76 -11.00
CA MET A 1 -20.52 9.24 -9.88
C MET A 1 -20.15 10.65 -10.18
N ASP A 2 -20.65 11.56 -9.36
CA ASP A 2 -20.27 12.96 -9.44
C ASP A 2 -18.88 13.14 -8.82
N THR A 3 -18.19 14.22 -9.14
CA THR A 3 -16.82 14.46 -8.66
C THR A 3 -16.74 14.47 -7.12
N GLN A 4 -17.81 14.90 -6.45
CA GLN A 4 -17.90 14.90 -4.99
C GLN A 4 -17.94 13.47 -4.42
N ASP A 5 -18.62 12.54 -5.10
CA ASP A 5 -18.67 11.13 -4.71
C ASP A 5 -17.27 10.51 -4.79
N ILE A 6 -16.54 10.79 -5.87
CA ILE A 6 -15.18 10.28 -6.09
C ILE A 6 -14.23 10.76 -4.99
N VAL A 7 -14.30 12.03 -4.60
CA VAL A 7 -13.45 12.57 -3.52
C VAL A 7 -13.79 11.93 -2.17
N SER A 8 -15.08 11.66 -1.90
CA SER A 8 -15.50 10.94 -0.69
C SER A 8 -14.95 9.52 -0.66
N GLU A 9 -15.08 8.78 -1.76
CA GLU A 9 -14.56 7.41 -1.88
C GLU A 9 -13.03 7.36 -1.73
N ILE A 10 -12.30 8.32 -2.32
CA ILE A 10 -10.85 8.46 -2.13
C ILE A 10 -10.53 8.65 -0.65
N SER A 11 -11.28 9.52 0.05
CA SER A 11 -11.07 9.77 1.47
C SER A 11 -11.31 8.54 2.33
N GLU A 12 -12.38 7.78 2.07
CA GLU A 12 -12.69 6.54 2.78
C GLU A 12 -11.63 5.46 2.56
N LEU A 13 -11.15 5.32 1.32
CA LEU A 13 -10.11 4.38 0.97
C LEU A 13 -8.77 4.75 1.62
N ASN A 14 -8.41 6.03 1.60
CA ASN A 14 -7.22 6.54 2.29
C ASN A 14 -7.27 6.25 3.80
N LEU A 15 -8.42 6.50 4.45
CA LEU A 15 -8.61 6.23 5.88
C LEU A 15 -8.41 4.74 6.17
N THR A 16 -9.07 3.88 5.41
CA THR A 16 -8.97 2.43 5.54
C THR A 16 -7.53 1.95 5.37
N TYR A 17 -6.82 2.47 4.38
CA TYR A 17 -5.41 2.16 4.13
C TYR A 17 -4.52 2.57 5.31
N LEU A 18 -4.64 3.80 5.80
CA LEU A 18 -3.82 4.31 6.90
C LEU A 18 -4.04 3.52 8.20
N MET A 19 -5.30 3.17 8.50
CA MET A 19 -5.64 2.34 9.67
C MET A 19 -5.02 0.94 9.56
N LEU A 20 -5.10 0.31 8.39
CA LEU A 20 -4.47 -0.99 8.16
C LEU A 20 -2.94 -0.90 8.28
N ALA A 21 -2.32 0.15 7.73
CA ALA A 21 -0.88 0.36 7.84
C ALA A 21 -0.44 0.48 9.31
N GLN A 22 -1.14 1.27 10.14
CA GLN A 22 -0.84 1.36 11.57
C GLN A 22 -0.99 0.01 12.29
N GLN A 23 -2.04 -0.75 12.00
CA GLN A 23 -2.24 -2.08 12.58
C GLN A 23 -1.14 -3.07 12.19
N MET A 24 -0.71 -3.06 10.92
CA MET A 24 0.38 -3.90 10.44
C MET A 24 1.70 -3.54 11.13
N LEU A 25 2.04 -2.25 11.17
CA LEU A 25 3.25 -1.74 11.79
C LEU A 25 3.32 -2.04 13.29
N ALA A 26 2.18 -1.98 13.99
CA ALA A 26 2.10 -2.31 15.41
C ALA A 26 2.24 -3.82 15.70
N LYS A 27 1.86 -4.67 14.73
CA LYS A 27 1.87 -6.13 14.89
C LYS A 27 3.21 -6.75 14.52
N ASP A 28 3.77 -6.37 13.38
CA ASP A 28 5.03 -6.88 12.85
C ASP A 28 5.63 -5.82 11.92
N ARG A 29 6.53 -5.01 12.48
CA ARG A 29 7.11 -3.86 11.81
C ARG A 29 7.87 -4.25 10.54
N ASP A 30 8.75 -5.23 10.62
CA ASP A 30 9.61 -5.63 9.51
C ASP A 30 8.78 -6.18 8.33
N ALA A 31 7.81 -7.05 8.63
CA ALA A 31 6.90 -7.53 7.61
C ALA A 31 6.01 -6.41 7.04
N ALA A 32 5.61 -5.44 7.86
CA ALA A 32 4.80 -4.30 7.44
C ALA A 32 5.59 -3.36 6.51
N LEU A 33 6.84 -3.02 6.82
CA LEU A 33 7.72 -2.21 5.96
C LEU A 33 7.80 -2.82 4.55
N PHE A 34 8.05 -4.13 4.47
CA PHE A 34 8.11 -4.86 3.20
C PHE A 34 6.77 -4.88 2.44
N ARG A 35 5.67 -5.15 3.15
CA ARG A 35 4.32 -5.26 2.56
C ARG A 35 3.75 -3.91 2.13
N LEU A 36 4.02 -2.86 2.89
CA LEU A 36 3.60 -1.49 2.59
C LEU A 36 4.54 -0.84 1.56
N GLY A 37 5.80 -1.28 1.47
CA GLY A 37 6.80 -0.70 0.58
C GLY A 37 7.18 0.73 0.99
N ILE A 38 7.27 0.98 2.30
CA ILE A 38 7.57 2.29 2.88
C ILE A 38 8.90 2.26 3.63
N SER A 39 9.54 3.43 3.79
CA SER A 39 10.76 3.55 4.59
C SER A 39 10.47 3.47 6.10
N GLU A 40 11.52 3.23 6.90
CA GLU A 40 11.42 3.21 8.36
C GLU A 40 10.98 4.56 8.93
N GLU A 41 11.47 5.67 8.36
CA GLU A 41 11.10 7.02 8.79
C GLU A 41 9.62 7.29 8.57
N LEU A 42 9.08 6.87 7.42
CA LEU A 42 7.65 7.00 7.13
C LEU A 42 6.81 6.13 8.07
N ALA A 43 7.28 4.91 8.38
CA ALA A 43 6.63 4.04 9.35
C ALA A 43 6.58 4.65 10.76
N ASP A 44 7.65 5.31 11.20
CA ASP A 44 7.69 6.00 12.50
C ASP A 44 6.72 7.18 12.56
N ILE A 45 6.66 7.97 11.49
CA ILE A 45 5.68 9.05 11.37
C ILE A 45 4.27 8.46 11.44
N LEU A 46 3.97 7.43 10.65
CA LEU A 46 2.63 6.82 10.63
C LEU A 46 2.23 6.25 12.00
N LEU A 47 3.15 5.64 12.76
CA LEU A 47 2.86 5.12 14.09
C LEU A 47 2.64 6.21 15.16
N THR A 48 3.23 7.39 14.98
CA THR A 48 3.09 8.51 15.92
C THR A 48 1.91 9.43 15.62
N MET A 49 1.27 9.28 14.46
CA MET A 49 0.10 10.06 14.09
C MET A 49 -1.11 9.75 14.98
N SER A 50 -1.69 10.81 15.53
CA SER A 50 -2.96 10.75 16.25
C SER A 50 -4.13 10.44 15.30
N PRO A 51 -5.27 9.92 15.81
CA PRO A 51 -6.46 9.66 15.01
C PRO A 51 -6.94 10.89 14.21
N ALA A 52 -6.86 12.08 14.79
CA ALA A 52 -7.23 13.32 14.12
C ALA A 52 -6.30 13.65 12.93
N GLN A 53 -5.00 13.37 13.05
CA GLN A 53 -4.05 13.55 11.95
C GLN A 53 -4.27 12.53 10.84
N ILE A 54 -4.61 11.28 11.19
CA ILE A 54 -4.96 10.23 10.22
C ILE A 54 -6.20 10.63 9.40
N VAL A 55 -7.27 11.08 10.07
CA VAL A 55 -8.48 11.55 9.39
C VAL A 55 -8.20 12.75 8.48
N LYS A 56 -7.36 13.70 8.95
CA LYS A 56 -6.97 14.86 8.14
C LYS A 56 -6.15 14.48 6.90
N LEU A 57 -5.26 13.50 7.02
CA LEU A 57 -4.48 13.00 5.88
C LEU A 57 -5.38 12.22 4.91
N ALA A 58 -6.32 11.44 5.44
CA ALA A 58 -7.27 10.68 4.65
C ALA A 58 -8.16 11.58 3.79
N SER A 59 -8.59 12.74 4.29
CA SER A 59 -9.48 13.68 3.57
C SER A 59 -8.87 14.37 2.35
N THR A 60 -7.66 13.98 1.94
CA THR A 60 -7.05 14.46 0.70
C THR A 60 -7.78 13.86 -0.51
N ASN A 61 -7.85 14.61 -1.62
CA ASN A 61 -8.48 14.18 -2.86
C ASN A 61 -7.54 13.37 -3.78
N VAL A 62 -6.44 12.87 -3.23
CA VAL A 62 -5.44 12.05 -3.93
C VAL A 62 -5.33 10.72 -3.22
N LEU A 63 -5.26 9.63 -3.98
CA LEU A 63 -5.03 8.30 -3.43
C LEU A 63 -3.62 8.22 -2.82
N LEU A 64 -3.56 7.85 -1.54
CA LEU A 64 -2.31 7.67 -0.81
C LEU A 64 -1.65 6.33 -1.15
N CYS A 65 -2.45 5.28 -1.34
CA CYS A 65 -1.95 3.98 -1.79
C CYS A 65 -1.89 3.95 -3.31
N ARG A 66 -0.71 3.66 -3.85
CA ARG A 66 -0.51 3.46 -5.28
C ARG A 66 -0.56 1.99 -5.64
N PHE A 67 -0.88 1.73 -6.90
CA PHE A 67 -0.78 0.39 -7.45
C PHE A 67 0.69 -0.01 -7.52
N ARG A 68 1.07 -1.11 -6.85
CA ARG A 68 2.48 -1.55 -6.74
C ARG A 68 3.04 -2.19 -8.02
N PHE A 69 2.23 -2.45 -9.04
CA PHE A 69 2.64 -3.11 -10.27
C PHE A 69 2.55 -2.14 -11.45
N ASP A 70 3.65 -1.44 -11.72
CA ASP A 70 3.70 -0.48 -12.84
C ASP A 70 3.98 -1.15 -14.19
N ASP A 71 4.48 -2.38 -14.17
CA ASP A 71 4.94 -3.06 -15.38
C ASP A 71 3.89 -4.07 -15.87
N HIS A 72 3.33 -3.83 -17.06
CA HIS A 72 2.32 -4.68 -17.71
C HIS A 72 2.78 -6.16 -17.81
N ALA A 73 4.09 -6.41 -17.89
CA ALA A 73 4.66 -7.75 -17.94
C ALA A 73 4.41 -8.56 -16.65
N ILE A 74 4.32 -7.89 -15.50
CA ILE A 74 4.12 -8.52 -14.19
C ILE A 74 2.65 -8.91 -14.01
N LEU A 75 1.74 -8.04 -14.44
CA LEU A 75 0.31 -8.34 -14.43
C LEU A 75 -0.03 -9.53 -15.33
N GLY A 76 0.60 -9.64 -16.50
CA GLY A 76 0.45 -10.80 -17.38
C GLY A 76 0.87 -12.13 -16.74
N LEU A 77 1.90 -12.12 -15.88
CA LEU A 77 2.38 -13.32 -15.20
C LEU A 77 1.46 -13.76 -14.04
N VAL A 78 0.91 -12.79 -13.29
CA VAL A 78 0.05 -13.06 -12.12
C VAL A 78 -1.39 -13.41 -12.54
N THR A 79 -1.86 -12.87 -13.67
CA THR A 79 -3.22 -13.12 -14.17
C THR A 79 -3.35 -14.41 -14.98
N GLN A 80 -2.24 -15.06 -15.33
CA GLN A 80 -2.27 -16.38 -15.97
C GLN A 80 -2.65 -17.46 -14.95
N PRO A 81 -3.67 -18.30 -15.23
CA PRO A 81 -4.11 -19.36 -14.35
C PRO A 81 -3.10 -20.52 -14.37
N HIS A 82 -1.96 -20.36 -13.70
CA HIS A 82 -1.10 -21.50 -13.36
C HIS A 82 -1.64 -22.18 -12.10
N ARG A 83 -1.78 -23.50 -12.18
CA ARG A 83 -2.47 -24.38 -11.21
C ARG A 83 -1.92 -24.36 -9.77
N ASP A 84 -0.82 -23.66 -9.49
CA ASP A 84 -0.12 -23.72 -8.20
C ASP A 84 0.02 -22.35 -7.54
N LYS A 85 -0.94 -22.04 -6.65
CA LYS A 85 -1.06 -20.73 -5.97
C LYS A 85 0.14 -20.39 -5.07
N GLY A 86 0.82 -21.40 -4.52
CA GLY A 86 1.97 -21.20 -3.63
C GLY A 86 3.21 -20.69 -4.37
N LEU A 87 3.41 -21.15 -5.62
CA LEU A 87 4.51 -20.69 -6.46
C LEU A 87 4.32 -19.23 -6.90
N GLN A 88 3.07 -18.84 -7.22
CA GLN A 88 2.73 -17.47 -7.59
C GLN A 88 3.00 -16.47 -6.44
N GLN A 89 2.58 -16.80 -5.21
CA GLN A 89 2.80 -15.93 -4.05
C GLN A 89 4.29 -15.71 -3.75
N SER A 90 5.12 -16.74 -3.94
CA SER A 90 6.57 -16.67 -3.76
C SER A 90 7.23 -15.81 -4.86
N GLN A 91 6.84 -16.01 -6.12
CA GLN A 91 7.33 -15.22 -7.26
C GLN A 91 6.94 -13.74 -7.12
N MET A 92 5.72 -13.46 -6.65
CA MET A 92 5.25 -12.10 -6.40
C MET A 92 6.02 -11.42 -5.26
N SER A 93 6.33 -12.15 -4.19
CA SER A 93 7.13 -11.63 -3.07
C SER A 93 8.55 -11.28 -3.52
N ILE A 94 9.20 -12.14 -4.33
CA ILE A 94 10.54 -11.90 -4.88
C ILE A 94 10.53 -10.67 -5.79
N LEU A 95 9.52 -10.53 -6.64
CA LEU A 95 9.41 -9.43 -7.59
C LEU A 95 9.14 -8.08 -6.90
N LEU A 96 8.24 -8.07 -5.92
CA LEU A 96 7.96 -6.90 -5.09
C LEU A 96 9.18 -6.47 -4.27
N ALA A 97 9.99 -7.42 -3.80
CA ALA A 97 11.25 -7.11 -3.12
C ALA A 97 12.24 -6.39 -4.04
N ARG A 98 12.26 -6.70 -5.34
CA ARG A 98 13.15 -6.04 -6.31
C ARG A 98 12.74 -4.60 -6.64
N GLN A 99 11.47 -4.27 -6.48
CA GLN A 99 10.94 -2.92 -6.70
C GLN A 99 10.93 -2.08 -5.41
N ALA A 100 11.19 -2.69 -4.25
CA ALA A 100 11.17 -2.01 -2.96
C ALA A 100 12.44 -1.17 -2.78
N VAL A 101 12.43 0.02 -3.38
CA VAL A 101 12.62 1.35 -2.79
C VAL A 101 12.70 2.27 -4.01
N GLU A 102 11.56 2.79 -4.47
CA GLU A 102 11.59 4.01 -5.27
C GLU A 102 12.24 5.07 -4.38
N GLN A 103 13.51 5.40 -4.64
CA GLN A 103 14.09 6.62 -4.11
C GLN A 103 13.29 7.77 -4.70
N ILE A 104 12.47 8.39 -3.85
CA ILE A 104 11.82 9.65 -4.15
C ILE A 104 12.96 10.69 -4.24
N ASN A 105 13.46 10.92 -5.45
CA ASN A 105 14.29 12.08 -5.81
C ASN A 105 13.36 13.23 -6.22
#